data_AF-A0A848LDV0-F1
#
_entry.id   AF-A0A848LDV0-F1
#
_cell.length_a   1.000
_cell.length_b   1.000
_cell.length_c   1.000
_cell.angle_alpha   90.00
_cell.angle_beta   90.00
_cell.angle_gamma   90.00
#
_symmetry.space_group_name_H-M   'P 1'
#
loop_
_entity.id
_entity.type
_entity.pdbx_description
1 polymer ?
#
loop_
_entity_poly.entity_id
_entity_poly.type
_entity_poly.pdbx_seq_one_letter_code
_entity_poly.pdbx_strand_id
1 'polypeptide(L)'
;MLTRWRWFIAVAAACALPSAAQACSCERPSGDLHTQLRTARENAVAIYRARVTAVDPAAFDGKAAVEVLEVFKGPVKPGERLDLPSGGRGACTIAFKAGKEYLMYAQGKDATSVSLCSRTHSVTPGTESELAWLRTGKLPPLPVALQREAVSCEPCDIDLVGGRLIVAPDESPSSWLWPPQAAEAMKEGRPFFTRAHVDSEHSLIVGMSFDGKPFELTQTHEYAAPSACTRRIHLRWCKRLDVTTPAGSPHPVFKCIEPGESSLQCDESKGRESSWRPPESIPADACLWRTSDTALCTLEPRMRLLPAGARASPVLKCRPQDLDRRDRNHFCQVETKPGPTDKAP
;
A
#
# COMPACT_ATOMS: atom_id res chain seq x y z
N MET A 1 -17.35 -38.10 42.20
CA MET A 1 -16.06 -37.56 41.67
C MET A 1 -15.86 -37.74 40.15
N LEU A 2 -16.81 -38.30 39.38
CA LEU A 2 -16.64 -38.55 37.93
C LEU A 2 -17.38 -37.59 36.98
N THR A 3 -18.07 -36.57 37.49
CA THR A 3 -18.91 -35.66 36.68
C THR A 3 -18.26 -34.33 36.30
N ARG A 4 -17.10 -33.99 36.87
CA ARG A 4 -16.39 -32.72 36.58
C ARG A 4 -15.41 -32.79 35.39
N TRP A 5 -14.96 -33.97 34.98
CA TRP A 5 -13.98 -34.12 33.89
C TRP A 5 -14.62 -33.92 32.50
N ARG A 6 -15.88 -34.35 32.31
CA ARG A 6 -16.55 -34.26 31.01
C ARG A 6 -16.80 -32.82 30.52
N TRP A 7 -16.82 -31.84 31.42
CA TRP A 7 -17.00 -30.43 31.06
C TRP A 7 -15.74 -29.77 30.51
N PHE A 8 -14.53 -30.25 30.87
CA PHE A 8 -13.28 -29.68 30.37
C PHE A 8 -12.97 -30.05 28.91
N ILE A 9 -13.46 -31.20 28.43
CA ILE A 9 -13.22 -31.63 27.04
C ILE A 9 -14.14 -30.89 26.05
N ALA A 10 -15.35 -30.51 26.48
CA ALA A 10 -16.30 -29.79 25.62
C ALA A 10 -15.89 -28.34 25.33
N VAL A 11 -15.23 -27.65 26.28
CA VAL A 11 -14.81 -26.25 26.10
C VAL A 11 -13.55 -26.13 25.23
N ALA A 12 -12.64 -27.11 25.27
CA ALA A 12 -11.45 -27.13 24.43
C ALA A 12 -11.75 -27.36 22.94
N ALA A 13 -12.80 -28.11 22.61
CA ALA A 13 -13.19 -28.39 21.22
C ALA A 13 -13.84 -27.18 20.49
N ALA A 14 -14.41 -26.22 21.23
CA ALA A 14 -15.04 -25.03 20.66
C ALA A 14 -14.03 -23.93 20.26
N CYS A 15 -12.80 -23.97 20.78
CA CYS A 15 -11.76 -22.97 20.47
C CYS A 15 -10.85 -23.37 19.30
N ALA A 16 -11.07 -24.54 18.69
CA ALA A 16 -10.21 -25.11 17.64
C ALA A 16 -10.82 -25.06 16.23
N LEU A 17 -11.87 -24.26 16.00
CA LEU A 17 -12.31 -23.96 14.65
C LEU A 17 -11.45 -22.80 14.12
N PRO A 18 -10.47 -23.05 13.23
CA PRO A 18 -9.78 -21.96 12.58
C PRO A 18 -10.81 -21.14 11.81
N SER A 19 -11.05 -19.91 12.23
CA SER A 19 -11.63 -18.91 11.35
C SER A 19 -10.66 -18.77 10.20
N ALA A 20 -11.05 -19.24 9.01
CA ALA A 20 -10.26 -19.09 7.82
C ALA A 20 -10.10 -17.59 7.56
N ALA A 21 -9.02 -17.01 8.08
CA ALA A 21 -8.56 -15.69 7.68
C ALA A 21 -8.08 -15.86 6.24
N GLN A 22 -9.00 -15.64 5.29
CA GLN A 22 -8.67 -15.59 3.88
C GLN A 22 -7.84 -14.32 3.69
N ALA A 23 -6.52 -14.48 3.68
CA ALA A 23 -5.62 -13.45 3.21
C ALA A 23 -5.71 -13.43 1.69
N CYS A 24 -6.00 -12.26 1.12
CA CYS A 24 -5.97 -12.10 -0.32
C CYS A 24 -4.54 -12.30 -0.82
N SER A 25 -4.33 -13.34 -1.62
CA SER A 25 -3.09 -13.58 -2.35
C SER A 25 -3.42 -13.75 -3.81
N CYS A 26 -2.92 -12.84 -4.64
CA CYS A 26 -3.06 -12.95 -6.09
C CYS A 26 -1.92 -13.80 -6.64
N GLU A 27 -2.24 -14.73 -7.53
CA GLU A 27 -1.22 -15.38 -8.33
C GLU A 27 -0.42 -14.31 -9.08
N ARG A 28 0.91 -14.37 -8.96
CA ARG A 28 1.79 -13.43 -9.64
C ARG A 28 1.86 -13.85 -11.12
N PRO A 29 1.30 -13.06 -12.05
CA PRO A 29 1.40 -13.39 -13.46
C PRO A 29 2.87 -13.40 -13.89
N SER A 30 3.25 -14.37 -14.70
CA SER A 30 4.58 -14.50 -15.30
C SER A 30 4.66 -13.76 -16.64
N GLY A 31 5.88 -13.53 -17.11
CA GLY A 31 6.17 -12.92 -18.40
C GLY A 31 6.10 -11.40 -18.42
N ASP A 32 6.37 -10.85 -19.61
CA ASP A 32 6.42 -9.41 -19.87
C ASP A 32 5.04 -8.75 -19.87
N LEU A 33 5.01 -7.42 -20.03
CA LEU A 33 3.77 -6.64 -20.10
C LEU A 33 2.79 -7.19 -21.15
N HIS A 34 3.28 -7.60 -22.33
CA HIS A 34 2.41 -8.09 -23.40
C HIS A 34 1.74 -9.41 -23.02
N THR A 35 2.51 -10.31 -22.42
CA THR A 35 2.04 -11.60 -21.92
C THR A 35 0.96 -11.37 -20.86
N GLN A 36 1.26 -10.55 -19.84
CA GLN A 36 0.32 -10.24 -18.77
C GLN A 36 -0.97 -9.57 -19.27
N LEU A 37 -0.87 -8.64 -20.23
CA LEU A 37 -2.05 -8.02 -20.86
C LEU A 37 -2.90 -9.05 -21.60
N ARG A 38 -2.28 -9.89 -22.45
CA ARG A 38 -3.01 -10.93 -23.21
C ARG A 38 -3.69 -11.92 -22.27
N THR A 39 -2.97 -12.46 -21.29
CA THR A 39 -3.51 -13.39 -20.29
C THR A 39 -4.66 -12.76 -19.51
N ALA A 40 -4.53 -11.51 -19.07
CA ALA A 40 -5.62 -10.81 -18.39
C ALA A 40 -6.86 -10.66 -19.28
N ARG A 41 -6.68 -10.32 -20.58
CA ARG A 41 -7.77 -10.22 -21.54
C ARG A 41 -8.40 -11.57 -21.85
N GLU A 42 -7.62 -12.64 -21.94
CA GLU A 42 -8.10 -14.00 -22.18
C GLU A 42 -8.96 -14.48 -21.01
N ASN A 43 -8.46 -14.32 -19.78
CA ASN A 43 -9.12 -14.76 -18.55
C ASN A 43 -10.37 -13.95 -18.19
N ALA A 44 -10.49 -12.70 -18.65
CA ALA A 44 -11.64 -11.87 -18.34
C ALA A 44 -12.89 -12.27 -19.15
N VAL A 45 -14.04 -12.46 -18.50
CA VAL A 45 -15.33 -12.65 -19.18
C VAL A 45 -15.93 -11.34 -19.68
N ALA A 46 -15.60 -10.22 -19.02
CA ALA A 46 -15.95 -8.88 -19.47
C ALA A 46 -14.81 -7.89 -19.18
N ILE A 47 -14.62 -6.92 -20.06
CA ILE A 47 -13.67 -5.82 -19.87
C ILE A 47 -14.39 -4.53 -20.23
N TYR A 48 -14.46 -3.60 -19.30
CA TYR A 48 -15.21 -2.37 -19.47
C TYR A 48 -14.64 -1.24 -18.60
N ARG A 49 -14.80 0.00 -19.06
CA ARG A 49 -14.52 1.20 -18.27
C ARG A 49 -15.83 1.62 -17.60
N ALA A 50 -15.80 1.89 -16.31
CA ALA A 50 -16.97 2.32 -15.56
C ALA A 50 -16.64 3.47 -14.59
N ARG A 51 -17.65 4.29 -14.29
CA ARG A 51 -17.60 5.31 -13.25
C ARG A 51 -18.32 4.81 -12.00
N VAL A 52 -17.69 4.94 -10.84
CA VAL A 52 -18.31 4.63 -9.55
C VAL A 52 -19.28 5.77 -9.20
N THR A 53 -20.55 5.47 -9.07
CA THR A 53 -21.61 6.45 -8.76
C THR A 53 -21.89 6.53 -7.27
N ALA A 54 -21.81 5.40 -6.56
CA ALA A 54 -21.97 5.32 -5.12
C ALA A 54 -21.13 4.20 -4.52
N VAL A 55 -20.77 4.33 -3.25
CA VAL A 55 -20.11 3.29 -2.45
C VAL A 55 -20.84 3.24 -1.12
N ASP A 56 -21.21 2.05 -0.66
CA ASP A 56 -21.72 1.86 0.70
C ASP A 56 -20.53 1.86 1.69
N PRO A 57 -20.40 2.90 2.53
CA PRO A 57 -19.26 3.02 3.44
C PRO A 57 -19.43 2.19 4.73
N ALA A 58 -20.63 1.67 5.01
CA ALA A 58 -20.98 1.08 6.30
C ALA A 58 -20.84 -0.46 6.35
N ALA A 59 -20.69 -1.12 5.19
CA ALA A 59 -20.69 -2.57 5.11
C ALA A 59 -19.28 -3.14 4.90
N PHE A 60 -18.83 -3.96 5.84
CA PHE A 60 -17.89 -5.04 5.55
C PHE A 60 -18.54 -5.90 4.44
N ASP A 61 -17.87 -6.11 3.31
CA ASP A 61 -18.46 -6.65 2.07
C ASP A 61 -19.55 -5.78 1.42
N GLY A 62 -19.40 -4.45 1.52
CA GLY A 62 -20.30 -3.48 0.89
C GLY A 62 -20.37 -3.58 -0.64
N LYS A 63 -21.25 -2.75 -1.23
CA LYS A 63 -21.40 -2.66 -2.68
C LYS A 63 -20.96 -1.30 -3.20
N ALA A 64 -20.42 -1.29 -4.41
CA ALA A 64 -20.21 -0.10 -5.20
C ALA A 64 -21.13 -0.14 -6.42
N ALA A 65 -21.96 0.89 -6.56
CA ALA A 65 -22.75 1.08 -7.78
C ALA A 65 -21.84 1.74 -8.83
N VAL A 66 -21.83 1.16 -10.03
CA VAL A 66 -21.06 1.69 -11.15
C VAL A 66 -21.94 1.86 -12.39
N GLU A 67 -21.58 2.84 -13.22
CA GLU A 67 -22.16 3.05 -14.54
C GLU A 67 -21.11 2.75 -15.60
N VAL A 68 -21.42 1.82 -16.50
CA VAL A 68 -20.54 1.40 -17.58
C VAL A 68 -20.45 2.52 -18.62
N LEU A 69 -19.23 3.01 -18.88
CA LEU A 69 -18.97 4.08 -19.84
C LEU A 69 -18.60 3.52 -21.22
N GLU A 70 -17.80 2.46 -21.26
CA GLU A 70 -17.25 1.88 -22.50
C GLU A 70 -17.02 0.39 -22.30
N VAL A 71 -17.26 -0.42 -23.34
CA VAL A 71 -17.15 -1.88 -23.29
C VAL A 71 -16.14 -2.36 -24.33
N PHE A 72 -15.19 -3.19 -23.89
CA PHE A 72 -14.12 -3.74 -24.72
C PHE A 72 -14.23 -5.26 -24.95
N LYS A 73 -14.94 -5.96 -24.05
CA LYS A 73 -15.23 -7.41 -24.11
C LYS A 73 -16.43 -7.72 -23.21
N GLY A 74 -17.22 -8.73 -23.56
CA GLY A 74 -18.27 -9.31 -22.70
C GLY A 74 -19.68 -8.76 -22.95
N PRO A 75 -20.67 -9.22 -22.18
CA PRO A 75 -22.10 -9.00 -22.46
C PRO A 75 -22.68 -7.68 -21.93
N VAL A 76 -21.88 -6.85 -21.25
CA VAL A 76 -22.32 -5.57 -20.67
C VAL A 76 -22.50 -4.50 -21.75
N LYS A 77 -23.29 -3.46 -21.45
CA LYS A 77 -23.57 -2.34 -22.37
C LYS A 77 -23.20 -0.98 -21.76
N PRO A 78 -22.78 0.01 -22.56
CA PRO A 78 -22.67 1.39 -22.09
C PRO A 78 -23.99 1.90 -21.49
N GLY A 79 -23.91 2.63 -20.39
CA GLY A 79 -25.05 3.12 -19.59
C GLY A 79 -25.64 2.09 -18.63
N GLU A 80 -25.22 0.82 -18.69
CA GLU A 80 -25.66 -0.21 -17.75
C GLU A 80 -25.15 0.10 -16.35
N ARG A 81 -26.00 -0.13 -15.34
CA ARG A 81 -25.66 0.04 -13.92
C ARG A 81 -25.44 -1.32 -13.28
N LEU A 82 -24.30 -1.48 -12.64
CA LEU A 82 -23.89 -2.72 -11.99
C LEU A 82 -23.58 -2.46 -10.51
N ASP A 83 -23.92 -3.43 -9.67
CA ASP A 83 -23.49 -3.47 -8.28
C ASP A 83 -22.28 -4.40 -8.16
N LEU A 84 -21.15 -3.86 -7.73
CA LEU A 84 -19.90 -4.58 -7.56
C LEU A 84 -19.58 -4.80 -6.08
N PRO A 85 -18.94 -5.92 -5.70
CA PRO A 85 -18.42 -6.08 -4.34
C PRO A 85 -17.33 -5.04 -4.06
N SER A 86 -17.39 -4.43 -2.86
CA SER A 86 -16.51 -3.38 -2.37
C SER A 86 -16.21 -3.62 -0.88
N GLY A 87 -15.19 -2.97 -0.32
CA GLY A 87 -14.94 -3.00 1.13
C GLY A 87 -13.49 -3.18 1.54
N GLY A 88 -12.60 -3.53 0.61
CA GLY A 88 -11.15 -3.47 0.75
C GLY A 88 -10.60 -4.07 2.05
N ARG A 89 -10.46 -5.40 2.13
CA ARG A 89 -9.62 -6.19 3.06
C ARG A 89 -10.01 -7.67 2.93
N GLY A 90 -9.05 -8.60 3.06
CA GLY A 90 -9.28 -10.05 3.16
C GLY A 90 -9.82 -10.75 1.90
N ALA A 91 -10.98 -10.34 1.40
CA ALA A 91 -11.74 -10.99 0.33
C ALA A 91 -11.33 -10.59 -1.11
N CYS A 92 -10.14 -10.01 -1.30
CA CYS A 92 -9.67 -9.49 -2.60
C CYS A 92 -10.60 -8.47 -3.28
N THR A 93 -11.51 -7.84 -2.53
CA THR A 93 -12.40 -6.79 -3.04
C THR A 93 -11.66 -5.46 -3.20
N ILE A 94 -12.16 -4.63 -4.11
CA ILE A 94 -11.58 -3.32 -4.39
C ILE A 94 -12.25 -2.28 -3.51
N ALA A 95 -11.46 -1.43 -2.86
CA ALA A 95 -11.97 -0.24 -2.19
C ALA A 95 -12.26 0.86 -3.23
N PHE A 96 -13.43 0.79 -3.84
CA PHE A 96 -13.85 1.78 -4.83
C PHE A 96 -14.00 3.17 -4.21
N LYS A 97 -13.73 4.21 -5.01
CA LYS A 97 -13.91 5.61 -4.64
C LYS A 97 -15.01 6.23 -5.49
N ALA A 98 -16.04 6.78 -4.87
CA ALA A 98 -17.14 7.44 -5.57
C ALA A 98 -16.61 8.57 -6.47
N GLY A 99 -17.22 8.72 -7.65
CA GLY A 99 -16.83 9.69 -8.67
C GLY A 99 -15.57 9.34 -9.46
N LYS A 100 -14.86 8.25 -9.13
CA LYS A 100 -13.68 7.80 -9.87
C LYS A 100 -14.05 6.79 -10.95
N GLU A 101 -13.20 6.75 -11.98
CA GLU A 101 -13.33 5.80 -13.08
C GLU A 101 -12.33 4.67 -12.94
N TYR A 102 -12.75 3.49 -13.38
CA TYR A 102 -11.97 2.27 -13.29
C TYR A 102 -12.05 1.50 -14.61
N LEU A 103 -10.93 0.85 -14.95
CA LEU A 103 -10.88 -0.16 -15.99
C LEU A 103 -11.07 -1.52 -15.31
N MET A 104 -12.22 -2.13 -15.58
CA MET A 104 -12.66 -3.39 -14.96
C MET A 104 -12.31 -4.57 -15.86
N TYR A 105 -11.72 -5.58 -15.26
CA TYR A 105 -11.50 -6.90 -15.85
C TYR A 105 -12.29 -7.88 -14.98
N ALA A 106 -13.50 -8.23 -15.39
CA ALA A 106 -14.30 -9.19 -14.65
C ALA A 106 -13.87 -10.61 -15.02
N GLN A 107 -13.67 -11.47 -14.02
CA GLN A 107 -13.29 -12.87 -14.17
C GLN A 107 -14.43 -13.79 -13.71
N GLY A 108 -14.32 -15.10 -13.89
CA GLY A 108 -15.32 -16.04 -13.37
C GLY A 108 -16.57 -16.15 -14.26
N LYS A 109 -17.77 -15.98 -13.70
CA LYS A 109 -19.04 -16.31 -14.37
C LYS A 109 -19.79 -15.12 -14.95
N ASP A 110 -19.57 -13.92 -14.42
CA ASP A 110 -20.34 -12.73 -14.77
C ASP A 110 -19.46 -11.47 -14.79
N ALA A 111 -20.07 -10.36 -15.23
CA ALA A 111 -19.38 -9.08 -15.35
C ALA A 111 -19.21 -8.31 -14.02
N THR A 112 -19.75 -8.81 -12.91
CA THR A 112 -19.66 -8.15 -11.60
C THR A 112 -18.54 -8.73 -10.72
N SER A 113 -18.01 -9.90 -11.08
CA SER A 113 -16.89 -10.54 -10.41
C SER A 113 -15.54 -9.89 -10.76
N VAL A 114 -15.32 -8.71 -10.17
CA VAL A 114 -14.05 -7.98 -10.21
C VAL A 114 -13.32 -8.12 -8.88
N SER A 115 -11.99 -8.15 -8.94
CA SER A 115 -11.14 -8.28 -7.75
C SER A 115 -9.80 -7.57 -7.92
N LEU A 116 -9.07 -7.40 -6.83
CA LEU A 116 -7.69 -6.91 -6.85
C LEU A 116 -6.74 -7.78 -7.70
N CYS A 117 -7.08 -9.06 -7.92
CA CYS A 117 -6.28 -10.00 -8.71
C CYS A 117 -6.65 -9.99 -10.20
N SER A 118 -7.74 -9.32 -10.56
CA SER A 118 -8.28 -9.38 -11.91
C SER A 118 -7.64 -8.41 -12.90
N ARG A 119 -6.62 -7.62 -12.49
CA ARG A 119 -6.08 -6.43 -13.20
C ARG A 119 -7.00 -5.20 -13.16
N THR A 120 -8.14 -5.28 -12.48
CA THR A 120 -9.00 -4.11 -12.30
C THR A 120 -8.29 -2.99 -11.54
N HIS A 121 -8.28 -1.77 -12.09
CA HIS A 121 -7.58 -0.62 -11.52
C HIS A 121 -8.26 0.71 -11.88
N SER A 122 -7.95 1.78 -11.14
CA SER A 122 -8.44 3.12 -11.44
C SER A 122 -7.85 3.66 -12.74
N VAL A 123 -8.66 4.34 -13.56
CA VAL A 123 -8.16 5.04 -14.75
C VAL A 123 -7.33 6.24 -14.31
N THR A 124 -6.07 6.27 -14.73
CA THR A 124 -5.12 7.37 -14.51
C THR A 124 -4.54 7.81 -15.86
N PRO A 125 -3.81 8.94 -15.95
CA PRO A 125 -3.12 9.31 -17.19
C PRO A 125 -2.20 8.22 -17.77
N GLY A 126 -1.71 7.30 -16.93
CA GLY A 126 -0.92 6.14 -17.32
C GLY A 126 -1.70 5.01 -18.01
N THR A 127 -3.01 4.96 -17.80
CA THR A 127 -3.91 3.92 -18.34
C THR A 127 -4.21 4.09 -19.84
N GLU A 128 -3.83 5.22 -20.44
CA GLU A 128 -4.15 5.57 -21.83
C GLU A 128 -3.63 4.55 -22.85
N SER A 129 -2.42 4.00 -22.66
CA SER A 129 -1.89 3.01 -23.60
C SER A 129 -2.59 1.65 -23.50
N GLU A 130 -3.09 1.27 -22.32
CA GLU A 130 -3.92 0.08 -22.14
C GLU A 130 -5.29 0.26 -22.79
N LEU A 131 -5.92 1.42 -22.60
CA LEU A 131 -7.18 1.76 -23.26
C LEU A 131 -7.02 1.80 -24.79
N ALA A 132 -5.95 2.39 -25.30
CA ALA A 132 -5.64 2.39 -26.72
C ALA A 132 -5.48 0.97 -27.27
N TRP A 133 -4.80 0.08 -26.53
CA TRP A 133 -4.69 -1.32 -26.89
C TRP A 133 -6.05 -2.02 -26.91
N LEU A 134 -6.89 -1.82 -25.89
CA LEU A 134 -8.22 -2.43 -25.84
C LEU A 134 -9.14 -1.95 -26.98
N ARG A 135 -9.01 -0.70 -27.41
CA ARG A 135 -9.78 -0.12 -28.53
C ARG A 135 -9.28 -0.55 -29.90
N THR A 136 -7.96 -0.66 -30.08
CA THR A 136 -7.35 -0.81 -31.41
C THR A 136 -6.71 -2.18 -31.66
N GLY A 137 -6.53 -2.98 -30.61
CA GLY A 137 -5.76 -4.22 -30.65
C GLY A 137 -4.23 -4.01 -30.70
N LYS A 138 -3.73 -2.77 -30.82
CA LYS A 138 -2.30 -2.47 -30.88
C LYS A 138 -1.70 -2.42 -29.48
N LEU A 139 -0.82 -3.38 -29.16
CA LEU A 139 -0.17 -3.46 -27.84
C LEU A 139 0.70 -2.23 -27.55
N PRO A 140 0.82 -1.83 -26.26
CA PRO A 140 1.70 -0.74 -25.84
C PRO A 140 3.16 -1.09 -26.15
N PRO A 141 4.07 -0.12 -26.32
CA PRO A 141 5.48 -0.45 -26.53
C PRO A 141 6.08 -1.11 -25.27
N LEU A 142 6.85 -2.18 -25.44
CA LEU A 142 7.59 -2.79 -24.34
C LEU A 142 8.78 -1.90 -23.98
N PRO A 143 9.06 -1.68 -22.68
CA PRO A 143 10.35 -1.12 -22.31
C PRO A 143 11.45 -2.10 -22.71
N VAL A 144 12.53 -1.55 -23.28
CA VAL A 144 13.69 -2.33 -23.76
C VAL A 144 14.87 -2.24 -22.80
N ALA A 145 14.79 -1.35 -21.82
CA ALA A 145 15.78 -1.16 -20.78
C ALA A 145 15.10 -0.80 -19.45
N LEU A 146 15.76 -1.10 -18.34
CA LEU A 146 15.39 -0.67 -17.00
C LEU A 146 16.46 0.27 -16.47
N GLN A 147 16.08 1.28 -15.70
CA GLN A 147 17.03 2.17 -15.03
C GLN A 147 16.61 2.38 -13.58
N ARG A 148 17.50 2.07 -12.65
CA ARG A 148 17.24 2.18 -11.21
C ARG A 148 17.66 3.55 -10.69
N GLU A 149 16.86 4.11 -9.81
CA GLU A 149 17.27 5.23 -8.98
C GLU A 149 18.06 4.70 -7.78
N ALA A 150 19.24 5.26 -7.55
CA ALA A 150 19.93 5.16 -6.27
C ALA A 150 19.48 6.35 -5.42
N VAL A 151 18.99 6.09 -4.22
CA VAL A 151 18.50 7.11 -3.30
C VAL A 151 19.17 6.90 -1.94
N SER A 152 19.52 7.99 -1.27
CA SER A 152 19.94 8.01 0.13
C SER A 152 19.31 9.19 0.86
N CYS A 153 18.99 8.98 2.12
CA CYS A 153 18.53 10.00 3.06
C CYS A 153 18.78 9.49 4.48
N GLU A 154 18.74 10.40 5.44
CA GLU A 154 18.62 10.03 6.85
C GLU A 154 17.17 9.54 7.10
N PRO A 155 16.96 8.30 7.58
CA PRO A 155 15.64 7.74 7.75
C PRO A 155 14.90 8.42 8.91
N CYS A 156 13.62 8.73 8.70
CA CYS A 156 12.75 9.16 9.79
C CYS A 156 12.23 7.93 10.54
N ASP A 157 12.64 7.76 11.80
CA ASP A 157 12.20 6.67 12.67
C ASP A 157 11.28 7.22 13.77
N ILE A 158 9.99 6.88 13.69
CA ILE A 158 8.99 7.33 14.66
C ILE A 158 9.22 6.76 16.07
N ASP A 159 9.80 5.56 16.18
CA ASP A 159 10.13 4.95 17.47
C ASP A 159 11.32 5.68 18.11
N LEU A 160 12.31 6.13 17.32
CA LEU A 160 13.40 6.98 17.83
C LEU A 160 12.89 8.37 18.25
N VAL A 161 12.04 9.01 17.45
CA VAL A 161 11.45 10.32 17.82
C VAL A 161 10.58 10.18 19.08
N GLY A 162 9.73 9.16 19.15
CA GLY A 162 8.92 8.87 20.34
C GLY A 162 9.76 8.56 21.57
N GLY A 163 10.80 7.75 21.41
CA GLY A 163 11.75 7.38 22.46
C GLY A 163 12.49 8.59 23.05
N ARG A 164 12.80 9.59 22.22
CA ARG A 164 13.41 10.86 22.66
C ARG A 164 12.45 11.74 23.46
N LEU A 165 11.14 11.69 23.20
CA LEU A 165 10.15 12.52 23.90
C LEU A 165 9.90 12.06 25.35
N ILE A 166 10.21 10.81 25.69
CA ILE A 166 9.85 10.19 26.98
C ILE A 166 11.03 10.05 27.95
N VAL A 167 12.19 10.58 27.61
CA VAL A 167 13.42 10.58 28.42
C VAL A 167 13.96 12.00 28.58
N ALA A 168 14.91 12.18 29.50
CA ALA A 168 15.61 13.47 29.61
C ALA A 168 16.49 13.74 28.36
N PRO A 169 16.81 15.01 28.02
CA PRO A 169 17.54 15.36 26.80
C PRO A 169 18.91 14.69 26.62
N ASP A 170 19.58 14.34 27.72
CA ASP A 170 20.90 13.69 27.78
C ASP A 170 20.83 12.16 27.86
N GLU A 171 19.64 11.59 28.01
CA GLU A 171 19.43 10.14 28.07
C GLU A 171 19.26 9.52 26.68
N SER A 172 19.52 8.22 26.57
CA SER A 172 19.26 7.48 25.33
C SER A 172 17.76 7.29 25.11
N PRO A 173 17.27 7.26 23.84
CA PRO A 173 15.87 7.01 23.55
C PRO A 173 15.37 5.72 24.20
N SER A 174 14.22 5.76 24.84
CA SER A 174 13.57 4.57 25.39
C SER A 174 12.70 3.87 24.33
N SER A 175 12.35 2.61 24.57
CA SER A 175 11.49 1.83 23.68
C SER A 175 10.00 2.05 23.97
N TRP A 176 9.17 1.79 22.96
CA TRP A 176 7.71 1.79 23.13
C TRP A 176 7.26 0.71 24.14
N LEU A 177 6.11 0.94 24.76
CA LEU A 177 5.45 -0.02 25.64
C LEU A 177 4.29 -0.71 24.92
N TRP A 178 4.10 -2.00 25.19
CA TRP A 178 2.90 -2.72 24.77
C TRP A 178 1.65 -2.07 25.40
N PRO A 179 0.48 -1.95 24.73
CA PRO A 179 -0.62 -1.13 25.21
C PRO A 179 -1.09 -1.39 26.66
N PRO A 180 -1.13 -2.64 27.17
CA PRO A 180 -1.40 -2.88 28.59
C PRO A 180 -0.36 -2.28 29.54
N GLN A 181 0.94 -2.32 29.19
CA GLN A 181 2.02 -1.71 29.98
C GLN A 181 1.96 -0.18 29.92
N ALA A 182 1.62 0.37 28.74
CA ALA A 182 1.40 1.80 28.57
C ALA A 182 0.24 2.31 29.44
N ALA A 183 -0.83 1.52 29.57
CA ALA A 183 -1.98 1.88 30.39
C ALA A 183 -1.61 1.92 31.88
N GLU A 184 -0.74 1.01 32.32
CA GLU A 184 -0.22 1.03 33.69
C GLU A 184 0.71 2.21 33.92
N ALA A 185 1.65 2.47 33.00
CA ALA A 185 2.54 3.64 33.07
C ALA A 185 1.73 4.96 33.13
N MET A 186 0.62 5.06 32.39
CA MET A 186 -0.28 6.21 32.43
C MET A 186 -0.93 6.41 33.81
N LYS A 187 -1.36 5.33 34.48
CA LYS A 187 -1.91 5.41 35.85
C LYS A 187 -0.85 5.82 36.87
N GLU A 188 0.39 5.35 36.68
CA GLU A 188 1.54 5.71 37.51
C GLU A 188 2.06 7.13 37.23
N GLY A 189 1.54 7.83 36.21
CA GLY A 189 2.01 9.16 35.82
C GLY A 189 3.43 9.16 35.24
N ARG A 190 3.87 8.02 34.69
CA ARG A 190 5.21 7.86 34.12
C ARG A 190 5.22 8.18 32.63
N PRO A 191 6.35 8.66 32.08
CA PRO A 191 6.51 8.81 30.64
C PRO A 191 6.42 7.47 29.92
N PHE A 192 5.75 7.46 28.77
CA PHE A 192 5.61 6.28 27.91
C PHE A 192 5.23 6.69 26.50
N PHE A 193 5.40 5.79 25.55
CA PHE A 193 4.66 5.85 24.29
C PHE A 193 4.25 4.44 23.86
N THR A 194 3.21 4.37 23.04
CA THR A 194 2.66 3.11 22.54
C THR A 194 2.07 3.30 21.15
N ARG A 195 1.90 2.21 20.42
CA ARG A 195 1.26 2.24 19.11
C ARG A 195 -0.24 2.43 19.30
N ALA A 196 -0.80 3.43 18.63
CA ALA A 196 -2.22 3.66 18.57
C ALA A 196 -2.84 2.91 17.37
N HIS A 197 -4.12 3.14 17.11
CA HIS A 197 -4.79 2.55 15.95
C HIS A 197 -4.07 2.95 14.65
N VAL A 198 -3.61 1.95 13.89
CA VAL A 198 -2.94 2.15 12.61
C VAL A 198 -4.00 2.24 11.53
N ASP A 199 -4.14 3.39 10.88
CA ASP A 199 -4.87 3.45 9.62
C ASP A 199 -3.96 2.96 8.47
N SER A 200 -4.51 2.71 7.28
CA SER A 200 -3.73 2.15 6.17
C SER A 200 -2.69 3.12 5.59
N GLU A 201 -2.72 4.40 5.97
CA GLU A 201 -1.91 5.47 5.38
C GLU A 201 -0.83 5.99 6.33
N HIS A 202 -1.01 5.82 7.64
CA HIS A 202 -0.13 6.38 8.67
C HIS A 202 0.14 5.40 9.81
N SER A 203 1.39 5.36 10.25
CA SER A 203 1.72 4.85 11.58
C SER A 203 1.42 5.92 12.61
N LEU A 204 0.68 5.54 13.66
CA LEU A 204 0.26 6.44 14.73
C LEU A 204 0.83 5.95 16.06
N ILE A 205 1.51 6.83 16.77
CA ILE A 205 1.99 6.61 18.13
C ILE A 205 1.44 7.71 19.04
N VAL A 206 1.12 7.35 20.26
CA VAL A 206 0.69 8.30 21.30
C VAL A 206 1.42 8.01 22.60
N GLY A 207 1.56 9.01 23.44
CA GLY A 207 2.33 8.87 24.67
C GLY A 207 2.23 10.05 25.61
N MET A 208 2.93 9.92 26.73
CA MET A 208 3.17 10.98 27.69
C MET A 208 4.68 11.26 27.73
N SER A 209 5.06 12.50 27.44
CA SER A 209 6.46 12.93 27.41
C SER A 209 7.08 12.92 28.81
N PHE A 210 8.40 13.11 28.85
CA PHE A 210 9.16 13.23 30.09
C PHE A 210 8.64 14.35 31.01
N ASP A 211 8.16 15.46 30.44
CA ASP A 211 7.58 16.59 31.18
C ASP A 211 6.06 16.44 31.45
N GLY A 212 5.51 15.24 31.25
CA GLY A 212 4.12 14.91 31.56
C GLY A 212 3.10 15.44 30.54
N LYS A 213 3.54 15.90 29.37
CA LYS A 213 2.64 16.38 28.31
C LYS A 213 2.21 15.22 27.42
N PRO A 214 0.90 15.06 27.17
CA PRO A 214 0.41 14.05 26.26
C PRO A 214 0.68 14.46 24.81
N PHE A 215 1.06 13.50 23.97
CA PHE A 215 1.40 13.75 22.58
C PHE A 215 0.93 12.65 21.64
N GLU A 216 0.92 13.01 20.35
CA GLU A 216 0.65 12.14 19.22
C GLU A 216 1.74 12.36 18.15
N LEU A 217 2.28 11.27 17.64
CA LEU A 217 3.18 11.24 16.49
C LEU A 217 2.49 10.53 15.33
N THR A 218 2.48 11.16 14.16
CA THR A 218 2.05 10.55 12.91
C THR A 218 3.23 10.42 11.97
N GLN A 219 3.36 9.25 11.34
CA GLN A 219 4.31 9.00 10.28
C GLN A 219 3.59 8.52 9.02
N THR A 220 3.88 9.13 7.88
CA THR A 220 3.40 8.62 6.58
C THR A 220 3.95 7.22 6.34
N HIS A 221 3.08 6.25 6.06
CA HIS A 221 3.47 4.84 5.96
C HIS A 221 4.35 4.56 4.74
N GLU A 222 5.31 3.65 4.90
CA GLU A 222 6.25 3.17 3.86
C GLU A 222 5.54 2.72 2.56
N TYR A 223 4.41 2.02 2.68
CA TYR A 223 3.66 1.50 1.53
C TYR A 223 2.78 2.55 0.84
N ALA A 224 2.51 3.68 1.49
CA ALA A 224 1.74 4.79 0.92
C ALA A 224 2.66 5.76 0.14
N ALA A 225 3.96 5.74 0.43
CA ALA A 225 4.96 6.51 -0.27
C ALA A 225 5.26 5.91 -1.65
N PRO A 226 5.16 6.69 -2.75
CA PRO A 226 5.50 6.21 -4.09
C PRO A 226 7.00 5.99 -4.30
N SER A 227 7.84 6.39 -3.34
CA SER A 227 9.30 6.29 -3.39
C SER A 227 9.92 6.38 -2.00
N ALA A 228 11.06 5.72 -1.82
CA ALA A 228 11.92 5.87 -0.66
C ALA A 228 12.29 7.36 -0.41
N CYS A 229 12.66 7.67 0.83
CA CYS A 229 13.05 9.02 1.29
C CYS A 229 11.93 10.06 1.21
N THR A 230 10.71 9.68 1.57
CA THR A 230 9.55 10.59 1.59
C THR A 230 8.78 10.53 2.90
N ARG A 231 9.28 9.82 3.92
CA ARG A 231 8.62 9.76 5.22
C ARG A 231 8.73 11.11 5.92
N ARG A 232 7.66 11.45 6.62
CA ARG A 232 7.56 12.63 7.47
C ARG A 232 7.00 12.23 8.81
N ILE A 233 7.55 12.80 9.87
CA ILE A 233 7.05 12.63 11.23
C ILE A 233 6.51 13.97 11.71
N HIS A 234 5.26 13.98 12.10
CA HIS A 234 4.59 15.13 12.68
C HIS A 234 4.26 14.86 14.14
N LEU A 235 4.53 15.85 15.00
CA LEU A 235 4.17 15.85 16.41
C LEU A 235 3.01 16.81 16.65
N ARG A 236 2.04 16.35 17.43
CA ARG A 236 0.95 17.16 17.98
C ARG A 236 0.90 16.96 19.48
N TRP A 237 0.79 18.06 20.21
CA TRP A 237 0.52 18.01 21.64
C TRP A 237 -0.98 17.85 21.86
N CYS A 238 -1.36 16.91 22.71
CA CYS A 238 -2.76 16.68 23.06
C CYS A 238 -3.13 17.53 24.27
N LYS A 239 -4.42 17.80 24.47
CA LYS A 239 -4.90 18.29 25.76
C LYS A 239 -4.87 17.19 26.82
N ARG A 240 -5.23 15.98 26.42
CA ARG A 240 -5.18 14.75 27.22
C ARG A 240 -5.16 13.51 26.33
N LEU A 241 -4.75 12.39 26.90
CA LEU A 241 -4.99 11.07 26.32
C LEU A 241 -6.28 10.48 26.90
N ASP A 242 -7.07 9.86 26.04
CA ASP A 242 -8.17 8.99 26.44
C ASP A 242 -7.78 7.54 26.22
N VAL A 243 -8.21 6.66 27.12
CA VAL A 243 -7.93 5.22 27.07
C VAL A 243 -9.24 4.47 27.18
N THR A 244 -9.56 3.73 26.13
CA THR A 244 -10.77 2.91 26.08
C THR A 244 -10.41 1.48 25.73
N THR A 245 -11.16 0.52 26.26
CA THR A 245 -11.05 -0.89 25.86
C THR A 245 -12.35 -1.26 25.18
N PRO A 246 -12.41 -1.20 23.83
CA PRO A 246 -13.62 -1.57 23.10
C PRO A 246 -14.08 -2.98 23.45
N ALA A 247 -15.39 -3.21 23.49
CA ALA A 247 -15.95 -4.53 23.76
C ALA A 247 -15.39 -5.55 22.75
N GLY A 248 -14.80 -6.64 23.25
CA GLY A 248 -14.17 -7.67 22.42
C GLY A 248 -12.73 -7.38 21.97
N SER A 249 -12.16 -6.20 22.28
CA SER A 249 -10.73 -5.93 22.10
C SER A 249 -9.95 -6.43 23.32
N PRO A 250 -8.88 -7.23 23.15
CA PRO A 250 -8.03 -7.66 24.26
C PRO A 250 -7.08 -6.55 24.75
N HIS A 251 -7.03 -5.40 24.07
CA HIS A 251 -6.05 -4.35 24.33
C HIS A 251 -6.70 -2.96 24.47
N PRO A 252 -6.17 -2.11 25.38
CA PRO A 252 -6.57 -0.72 25.47
C PRO A 252 -6.15 0.04 24.21
N VAL A 253 -7.01 0.95 23.77
CA VAL A 253 -6.81 1.86 22.65
C VAL A 253 -6.64 3.27 23.21
N PHE A 254 -5.55 3.90 22.83
CA PHE A 254 -5.21 5.26 23.23
C PHE A 254 -5.62 6.23 22.13
N LYS A 255 -6.17 7.38 22.53
CA LYS A 255 -6.57 8.44 21.61
C LYS A 255 -6.14 9.82 22.12
N CYS A 256 -5.54 10.60 21.24
CA CYS A 256 -5.27 12.01 21.48
C CYS A 256 -6.58 12.81 21.46
N ILE A 257 -6.88 13.55 22.54
CA ILE A 257 -8.06 14.42 22.62
C ILE A 257 -7.63 15.87 22.45
N GLU A 258 -8.35 16.57 21.56
CA GLU A 258 -8.07 17.96 21.18
C GLU A 258 -6.60 18.15 20.78
N PRO A 259 -6.12 17.49 19.69
CA PRO A 259 -4.75 17.67 19.23
C PRO A 259 -4.52 19.13 18.82
N GLY A 260 -3.41 19.68 19.29
CA GLY A 260 -2.95 21.02 18.92
C GLY A 260 -2.37 21.10 17.52
N GLU A 261 -1.64 22.19 17.27
CA GLU A 261 -0.98 22.44 15.99
C GLU A 261 0.09 21.37 15.70
N SER A 262 0.18 21.00 14.42
CA SER A 262 1.14 20.01 13.95
C SER A 262 2.50 20.61 13.71
N SER A 263 3.53 20.04 14.34
CA SER A 263 4.93 20.43 14.16
C SER A 263 5.71 19.32 13.44
N LEU A 264 6.46 19.69 12.39
CA LEU A 264 7.28 18.75 11.64
C LEU A 264 8.55 18.42 12.44
N GLN A 265 8.72 17.15 12.79
CA GLN A 265 9.88 16.66 13.55
C GLN A 265 10.97 16.10 12.64
N CYS A 266 10.57 15.46 11.54
CA CYS A 266 11.49 14.85 10.59
C CYS A 266 10.89 14.86 9.19
N ASP A 267 11.73 15.06 8.16
CA ASP A 267 11.34 15.04 6.76
C ASP A 267 12.51 14.51 5.91
N GLU A 268 12.42 13.24 5.51
CA GLU A 268 13.47 12.56 4.72
C GLU A 268 13.76 13.28 3.41
N SER A 269 12.76 14.00 2.86
CA SER A 269 12.90 14.67 1.57
C SER A 269 13.91 15.82 1.60
N LYS A 270 14.22 16.39 2.78
CA LYS A 270 15.19 17.48 2.92
C LYS A 270 16.64 17.04 2.74
N GLY A 271 16.95 15.80 3.11
CA GLY A 271 18.28 15.20 2.97
C GLY A 271 18.37 14.18 1.83
N ARG A 272 17.37 14.15 0.95
CA ARG A 272 17.28 13.16 -0.12
C ARG A 272 18.28 13.48 -1.24
N GLU A 273 19.25 12.61 -1.40
CA GLU A 273 20.13 12.56 -2.57
C GLU A 273 19.63 11.46 -3.51
N SER A 274 19.61 11.74 -4.81
CA SER A 274 19.32 10.69 -5.80
C SER A 274 20.14 10.82 -7.07
N SER A 275 20.42 9.67 -7.68
CA SER A 275 21.09 9.54 -8.96
C SER A 275 20.55 8.36 -9.74
N TRP A 276 20.49 8.47 -11.06
CA TRP A 276 20.10 7.37 -11.92
C TRP A 276 21.31 6.49 -12.24
N ARG A 277 21.17 5.18 -11.99
CA ARG A 277 22.17 4.20 -12.40
C ARG A 277 22.19 4.02 -13.91
N PRO A 278 23.25 3.40 -14.49
CA PRO A 278 23.26 3.05 -15.90
C PRO A 278 22.07 2.14 -16.28
N PRO A 279 21.55 2.24 -17.52
CA PRO A 279 20.52 1.32 -18.01
C PRO A 279 20.96 -0.15 -17.98
N GLU A 280 20.02 -1.03 -17.68
CA GLU A 280 20.21 -2.48 -17.60
C GLU A 280 19.12 -3.25 -18.35
N SER A 281 19.37 -4.54 -18.62
CA SER A 281 18.40 -5.44 -19.24
C SER A 281 17.24 -5.75 -18.27
N ILE A 282 16.02 -5.83 -18.80
CA ILE A 282 14.83 -6.18 -18.01
C ILE A 282 14.71 -7.70 -17.87
N PRO A 283 14.65 -8.26 -16.65
CA PRO A 283 14.35 -9.67 -16.47
C PRO A 283 12.86 -9.93 -16.77
N ALA A 284 12.55 -11.00 -17.53
CA ALA A 284 11.19 -11.29 -17.99
C ALA A 284 10.15 -11.40 -16.86
N ASP A 285 10.54 -11.98 -15.71
CA ASP A 285 9.62 -12.24 -14.58
C ASP A 285 9.86 -11.32 -13.37
N ALA A 286 10.67 -10.26 -13.53
CA ALA A 286 10.97 -9.38 -12.39
C ALA A 286 9.79 -8.48 -12.00
N CYS A 287 8.87 -8.21 -12.93
CA CYS A 287 7.91 -7.12 -12.82
C CYS A 287 6.46 -7.60 -12.82
N LEU A 288 5.70 -7.18 -11.81
CA LEU A 288 4.25 -7.27 -11.77
C LEU A 288 3.65 -5.98 -12.37
N TRP A 289 3.03 -6.07 -13.54
CA TRP A 289 2.47 -4.91 -14.23
C TRP A 289 1.08 -4.57 -13.69
N ARG A 290 0.97 -3.46 -12.96
CA ARG A 290 -0.32 -2.98 -12.42
C ARG A 290 -1.17 -2.31 -13.50
N THR A 291 -0.51 -1.56 -14.39
CA THR A 291 -1.10 -0.90 -15.56
C THR A 291 -0.19 -1.16 -16.77
N SER A 292 -0.48 -0.56 -17.92
CA SER A 292 0.41 -0.62 -19.09
C SER A 292 1.70 0.20 -18.94
N ASP A 293 1.75 1.12 -17.98
CA ASP A 293 2.86 2.05 -17.81
C ASP A 293 3.51 1.97 -16.42
N THR A 294 2.93 1.21 -15.49
CA THR A 294 3.47 1.03 -14.14
C THR A 294 3.60 -0.43 -13.76
N ALA A 295 4.70 -0.74 -13.07
CA ALA A 295 5.00 -2.07 -12.56
C ALA A 295 5.61 -2.00 -11.17
N LEU A 296 5.35 -3.04 -10.37
CA LEU A 296 6.10 -3.31 -9.15
C LEU A 296 7.12 -4.39 -9.49
N CYS A 297 8.41 -4.04 -9.45
CA CYS A 297 9.48 -4.97 -9.81
C CYS A 297 10.28 -5.41 -8.60
N THR A 298 10.60 -6.69 -8.51
CA THR A 298 11.50 -7.26 -7.51
C THR A 298 12.84 -7.50 -8.20
N LEU A 299 13.83 -6.62 -7.96
CA LEU A 299 15.08 -6.59 -8.73
C LEU A 299 16.24 -7.24 -7.97
N GLU A 300 17.06 -8.03 -8.66
CA GLU A 300 18.27 -8.61 -8.08
C GLU A 300 19.30 -7.52 -7.72
N PRO A 301 20.08 -7.66 -6.63
CA PRO A 301 21.08 -6.66 -6.26
C PRO A 301 22.14 -6.42 -7.34
N ARG A 302 22.49 -7.47 -8.10
CA ARG A 302 23.46 -7.40 -9.20
C ARG A 302 22.79 -6.87 -10.46
N MET A 303 23.35 -5.80 -11.02
CA MET A 303 22.87 -5.20 -12.27
C MET A 303 23.34 -6.00 -13.48
N ARG A 304 22.50 -6.04 -14.52
CA ARG A 304 22.82 -6.64 -15.82
C ARG A 304 22.88 -5.54 -16.87
N LEU A 305 24.05 -4.87 -16.96
CA LEU A 305 24.23 -3.71 -17.81
C LEU A 305 23.76 -3.95 -19.24
N LEU A 306 23.08 -2.95 -19.80
CA LEU A 306 22.65 -2.99 -21.19
C LEU A 306 23.89 -2.93 -22.10
N PRO A 307 23.98 -3.74 -23.17
CA PRO A 307 25.11 -3.68 -24.10
C PRO A 307 25.31 -2.28 -24.68
N ALA A 308 26.57 -1.90 -24.91
CA ALA A 308 26.89 -0.61 -25.54
C ALA A 308 26.22 -0.50 -26.92
N GLY A 309 25.57 0.65 -27.19
CA GLY A 309 24.85 0.89 -28.45
C GLY A 309 23.45 0.28 -28.55
N ALA A 310 22.97 -0.43 -27.52
CA ALA A 310 21.59 -0.92 -27.49
C ALA A 310 20.59 0.23 -27.37
N ARG A 311 19.38 0.03 -27.91
CA ARG A 311 18.27 0.97 -27.74
C ARG A 311 17.88 1.03 -26.26
N ALA A 312 17.82 2.24 -25.71
CA ALA A 312 17.48 2.49 -24.31
C ALA A 312 16.06 3.06 -24.11
N SER A 313 15.23 3.11 -25.17
CA SER A 313 13.87 3.66 -25.09
C SER A 313 12.86 2.74 -25.79
N PRO A 314 11.67 2.52 -25.21
CA PRO A 314 11.21 3.02 -23.90
C PRO A 314 12.02 2.45 -22.72
N VAL A 315 12.22 3.25 -21.68
CA VAL A 315 12.93 2.85 -20.46
C VAL A 315 11.94 2.65 -19.32
N LEU A 316 12.17 1.65 -18.49
CA LEU A 316 11.46 1.42 -17.24
C LEU A 316 12.24 2.09 -16.10
N LYS A 317 11.80 3.27 -15.66
CA LYS A 317 12.41 4.03 -14.54
C LYS A 317 11.92 3.46 -13.22
N CYS A 318 12.82 2.87 -12.44
CA CYS A 318 12.50 2.17 -11.21
C CYS A 318 13.03 2.91 -9.98
N ARG A 319 12.13 3.27 -9.06
CA ARG A 319 12.45 3.90 -7.79
C ARG A 319 12.31 2.88 -6.66
N PRO A 320 13.25 2.81 -5.70
CA PRO A 320 13.11 1.92 -4.56
C PRO A 320 11.88 2.32 -3.74
N GLN A 321 11.11 1.33 -3.27
CA GLN A 321 9.98 1.58 -2.37
C GLN A 321 10.46 1.87 -0.95
N ASP A 322 11.52 1.18 -0.51
CA ASP A 322 12.17 1.35 0.78
C ASP A 322 13.70 1.37 0.59
N LEU A 323 14.41 1.98 1.55
CA LEU A 323 15.86 1.89 1.69
C LEU A 323 16.32 0.65 2.48
N ASP A 324 15.45 -0.08 3.19
CA ASP A 324 15.88 -1.34 3.80
C ASP A 324 16.42 -2.28 2.71
N ARG A 325 17.71 -2.66 2.84
CA ARG A 325 18.44 -3.50 1.90
C ARG A 325 17.81 -4.87 1.68
N ARG A 326 16.90 -5.29 2.56
CA ARG A 326 16.11 -6.52 2.38
C ARG A 326 14.99 -6.35 1.37
N ASP A 327 14.43 -5.15 1.24
CA ASP A 327 13.39 -4.89 0.27
C ASP A 327 13.99 -4.64 -1.11
N ARG A 328 13.63 -5.51 -2.05
CA ARG A 328 14.07 -5.47 -3.46
C ARG A 328 12.99 -4.88 -4.35
N ASN A 329 11.90 -4.38 -3.76
CA ASN A 329 10.76 -3.85 -4.48
C ASN A 329 11.02 -2.43 -4.98
N HIS A 330 10.74 -2.24 -6.25
CA HIS A 330 10.85 -0.97 -6.93
C HIS A 330 9.52 -0.65 -7.58
N PHE A 331 9.05 0.58 -7.38
CA PHE A 331 7.97 1.13 -8.18
C PHE A 331 8.56 1.65 -9.50
N CYS A 332 8.08 1.11 -10.60
CA CYS A 332 8.64 1.34 -11.91
C CYS A 332 7.61 1.96 -12.85
N GLN A 333 8.04 2.93 -13.66
CA GLN A 333 7.20 3.60 -14.65
C GLN A 333 7.86 3.64 -16.02
N VAL A 334 7.09 3.41 -17.08
CA VAL A 334 7.54 3.47 -18.47
C VAL A 334 7.69 4.92 -18.90
N GLU A 335 8.89 5.26 -19.38
CA GLU A 335 9.21 6.55 -19.98
C GLU A 335 9.54 6.36 -21.46
N THR A 336 8.66 6.86 -22.32
CA THR A 336 8.79 6.75 -23.78
C THR A 336 9.61 7.87 -24.41
N LYS A 337 9.75 9.00 -23.71
CA LYS A 337 10.63 10.09 -24.10
C LYS A 337 12.00 9.86 -23.45
N PRO A 338 13.12 9.98 -24.19
CA PRO A 338 14.41 10.08 -23.53
C PRO A 338 14.37 11.34 -22.66
N GLY A 339 14.49 11.17 -21.34
CA GLY A 339 14.71 12.29 -20.44
C GLY A 339 15.95 13.09 -20.84
N PRO A 340 16.09 14.35 -20.40
CA PRO A 340 17.33 15.09 -20.59
C PRO A 340 18.47 14.20 -20.07
N THR A 341 19.45 13.95 -20.93
CA THR A 341 20.64 13.20 -20.56
C THR A 341 21.33 13.99 -19.45
N ASP A 342 21.16 13.54 -18.21
CA ASP A 342 22.02 13.99 -17.12
C ASP A 342 23.45 13.73 -17.61
N LYS A 343 24.21 14.82 -17.76
CA LYS A 343 25.57 14.79 -18.28
C LYS A 343 26.34 13.71 -17.55
N ALA A 344 26.79 12.69 -18.29
CA ALA A 344 27.79 11.78 -17.78
C ALA A 344 29.03 12.61 -17.38
N PRO A 345 29.69 12.30 -16.25
CA PRO A 345 30.92 12.96 -15.84
C PRO A 345 32.04 12.81 -16.87
#